data_AF-A0A0G1TIS8-F1
#
_entry.id   AF-A0A0G1TIS8-F1
#
_cell.length_a   1.000
_cell.length_b   1.000
_cell.length_c   1.000
_cell.angle_alpha   90.00
_cell.angle_beta   90.00
_cell.angle_gamma   90.00
#
_symmetry.space_group_name_H-M   'P 1'
#
loop_
_entity.id
_entity.type
_entity.pdbx_description
1 polymer ?
#
loop_
_entity_poly.entity_id
_entity_poly.type
_entity_poly.pdbx_seq_one_letter_code
_entity_poly.pdbx_strand_id
1 'polypeptide(L)'
;MTVQSADIQDFGTGSIRYDPPGSVYAIKTLAKLAIEQSDNTAAYVLGTYTVGFEKIQALMGEWGLTQTDMVNNKTSNRDISILFEKIYKGEITNEASTQEILAFFKDTDFEDRLPALLPKTVSVYHKIGNEIAIMHDAGFVTDGKTTYYIGVFTNDITDEEETIKIIAEISKLVYDYLRR
;
A
#
# COMPACT_ATOMS: atom_id res chain seq x y z
N MET A 1 15.98 -15.04 -1.65
CA MET A 1 16.04 -14.58 -3.06
C MET A 1 17.27 -13.72 -3.21
N THR A 2 18.04 -13.94 -4.27
CA THR A 2 19.24 -13.15 -4.57
C THR A 2 18.85 -12.09 -5.58
N VAL A 3 19.03 -10.81 -5.23
CA VAL A 3 18.72 -9.68 -6.11
C VAL A 3 19.96 -9.36 -6.95
N GLN A 4 19.83 -9.44 -8.27
CA GLN A 4 20.90 -9.21 -9.23
C GLN A 4 20.87 -7.76 -9.74
N SER A 5 21.96 -7.33 -10.38
CA SER A 5 22.03 -5.98 -10.96
C SER A 5 20.95 -5.71 -12.00
N ALA A 6 20.46 -6.74 -12.69
CA ALA A 6 19.38 -6.62 -13.68
C ALA A 6 17.99 -6.43 -13.06
N ASP A 7 17.84 -6.72 -11.76
CA ASP A 7 16.57 -6.64 -11.05
C ASP A 7 16.32 -5.23 -10.48
N ILE A 8 17.38 -4.42 -10.37
CA ILE A 8 17.37 -3.12 -9.71
C ILE A 8 16.46 -2.16 -10.47
N GLN A 9 15.41 -1.70 -9.78
CA GLN A 9 14.54 -0.62 -10.25
C GLN A 9 15.11 0.72 -9.76
N ASP A 10 15.92 1.37 -10.60
CA ASP A 10 16.68 2.57 -10.22
C ASP A 10 15.86 3.88 -10.32
N PHE A 11 14.63 3.85 -9.81
CA PHE A 11 13.71 5.00 -9.77
C PHE A 11 12.79 4.91 -8.56
N GLY A 12 12.15 6.04 -8.21
CA GLY A 12 11.22 6.12 -7.09
C GLY A 12 11.85 5.70 -5.76
N THR A 13 11.07 5.00 -4.94
CA THR A 13 11.39 4.63 -3.56
C THR A 13 11.96 3.21 -3.44
N GLY A 14 12.62 2.95 -2.31
CA GLY A 14 13.18 1.65 -1.98
C GLY A 14 14.64 1.76 -1.55
N SER A 15 14.98 1.07 -0.46
CA SER A 15 16.34 1.04 0.07
C SER A 15 17.22 0.00 -0.63
N ILE A 16 16.65 -1.12 -1.10
CA ILE A 16 17.48 -2.25 -1.55
C ILE A 16 18.10 -2.03 -2.93
N ARG A 17 17.66 -1.00 -3.68
CA ARG A 17 18.33 -0.58 -4.93
C ARG A 17 19.77 -0.09 -4.70
N TYR A 18 20.11 0.28 -3.46
CA TYR A 18 21.45 0.76 -3.09
C TYR A 18 22.35 -0.34 -2.52
N ASP A 19 21.80 -1.52 -2.24
CA ASP A 19 22.57 -2.64 -1.74
C ASP A 19 23.40 -3.30 -2.88
N PRO A 20 24.55 -3.92 -2.57
CA PRO A 20 25.38 -4.54 -3.59
C PRO A 20 24.61 -5.62 -4.38
N PRO A 21 24.75 -5.67 -5.72
CA PRO A 21 24.21 -6.77 -6.52
C PRO A 21 24.68 -8.13 -5.99
N GLY A 22 23.77 -9.10 -5.94
CA GLY A 22 24.00 -10.40 -5.32
C GLY A 22 23.58 -10.49 -3.84
N SER A 23 23.05 -9.41 -3.27
CA SER A 23 22.48 -9.41 -1.91
C SER A 23 21.30 -10.38 -1.80
N VAL A 24 21.18 -11.04 -0.65
CA VAL A 24 20.20 -12.11 -0.41
C VAL A 24 19.18 -11.66 0.63
N TYR A 25 17.90 -11.72 0.28
CA TYR A 25 16.79 -11.37 1.15
C TYR A 25 15.84 -12.54 1.37
N ALA A 26 15.24 -12.61 2.55
CA ALA A 26 14.07 -13.45 2.77
C ALA A 26 12.87 -12.87 1.99
N ILE A 27 11.99 -13.72 1.47
CA ILE A 27 10.77 -13.29 0.75
C ILE A 27 9.93 -12.37 1.64
N LYS A 28 9.81 -12.70 2.93
CA LYS A 28 9.12 -11.88 3.92
C LYS A 28 9.71 -10.48 4.05
N THR A 29 11.04 -10.35 4.03
CA THR A 29 11.72 -9.04 4.09
C THR A 29 11.35 -8.20 2.87
N LEU A 30 11.33 -8.80 1.68
CA LEU A 30 10.95 -8.10 0.47
C LEU A 30 9.47 -7.68 0.48
N ALA A 31 8.58 -8.55 0.97
CA ALA A 31 7.15 -8.22 1.08
C ALA A 31 6.93 -7.04 2.04
N LYS A 32 7.64 -7.04 3.18
CA LYS A 32 7.64 -5.94 4.14
C LYS A 32 8.11 -4.64 3.49
N LEU A 33 9.27 -4.64 2.83
CA LEU A 33 9.85 -3.45 2.20
C LEU A 33 9.00 -2.90 1.03
N ALA A 34 8.38 -3.78 0.24
CA ALA A 34 7.48 -3.39 -0.83
C ALA A 34 6.24 -2.62 -0.31
N ILE A 35 5.80 -2.89 0.92
CA ILE A 35 4.67 -2.20 1.54
C ILE A 35 5.16 -0.96 2.30
N GLU A 36 6.04 -1.14 3.30
CA GLU A 36 6.44 -0.08 4.24
C GLU A 36 7.21 1.06 3.56
N GLN A 37 8.11 0.71 2.64
CA GLN A 37 8.99 1.69 1.96
C GLN A 37 8.56 1.94 0.51
N SER A 38 7.51 1.27 0.05
CA SER A 38 7.14 1.26 -1.36
C SER A 38 8.34 0.86 -2.25
N ASP A 39 9.15 -0.11 -1.81
CA ASP A 39 10.40 -0.46 -2.49
C ASP A 39 10.13 -1.11 -3.86
N ASN A 40 10.49 -0.38 -4.92
CA ASN A 40 10.24 -0.78 -6.30
C ASN A 40 11.01 -2.04 -6.69
N THR A 41 12.25 -2.18 -6.19
CA THR A 41 13.07 -3.37 -6.48
C THR A 41 12.44 -4.58 -5.79
N ALA A 42 12.02 -4.45 -4.54
CA ALA A 42 11.36 -5.52 -3.79
C ALA A 42 10.05 -5.96 -4.47
N ALA A 43 9.20 -5.00 -4.85
CA ALA A 43 7.95 -5.27 -5.56
C ALA A 43 8.20 -5.98 -6.91
N TYR A 44 9.18 -5.51 -7.68
CA TYR A 44 9.54 -6.09 -8.97
C TYR A 44 9.99 -7.55 -8.84
N VAL A 45 10.89 -7.87 -7.91
CA VAL A 45 11.40 -9.25 -7.76
C VAL A 45 10.35 -10.21 -7.23
N LEU A 46 9.44 -9.75 -6.35
CA LEU A 46 8.31 -10.54 -5.89
C LEU A 46 7.34 -10.84 -7.04
N GLY A 47 6.96 -9.80 -7.79
CA GLY A 47 6.05 -9.90 -8.92
C GLY A 47 6.61 -10.75 -10.06
N THR A 48 7.91 -10.65 -10.34
CA THR A 48 8.56 -11.34 -11.45
C THR A 48 8.95 -12.78 -11.11
N TYR A 49 9.63 -13.00 -9.98
CA TYR A 49 10.30 -14.27 -9.70
C TYR A 49 9.62 -15.13 -8.64
N THR A 50 8.80 -14.53 -7.77
CA THR A 50 8.16 -15.27 -6.66
C THR A 50 6.73 -15.68 -7.02
N VAL A 51 5.91 -14.72 -7.47
CA VAL A 51 4.47 -14.95 -7.72
C VAL A 51 4.19 -15.07 -9.22
N GLY A 52 4.64 -14.10 -10.02
CA GLY A 52 4.31 -13.95 -11.44
C GLY A 52 3.13 -13.00 -11.65
N PHE A 53 3.31 -11.96 -12.47
CA PHE A 53 2.28 -10.94 -12.75
C PHE A 53 0.99 -11.51 -13.35
N GLU A 54 1.07 -12.57 -14.17
CA GLU A 54 -0.13 -13.25 -14.70
C GLU A 54 -0.99 -13.84 -13.58
N LYS A 55 -0.37 -14.44 -12.56
CA LYS A 55 -1.09 -14.99 -11.41
C LYS A 55 -1.65 -13.90 -10.52
N ILE A 56 -0.92 -12.80 -10.34
CA ILE A 56 -1.41 -11.63 -9.59
C ILE A 56 -2.66 -11.08 -10.28
N GLN A 57 -2.60 -10.87 -11.60
CA GLN A 57 -3.74 -10.37 -12.38
C GLN A 57 -4.94 -11.33 -12.35
N ALA A 58 -4.70 -12.65 -12.39
CA ALA A 58 -5.76 -13.65 -12.26
C ALA A 58 -6.44 -13.57 -10.88
N LEU A 59 -5.67 -13.49 -9.79
CA LEU A 59 -6.20 -13.32 -8.43
C LEU A 59 -7.02 -12.04 -8.27
N MET A 60 -6.57 -10.94 -8.86
CA MET A 60 -7.33 -9.68 -8.89
C MET A 60 -8.70 -9.88 -9.54
N GLY A 61 -8.74 -10.57 -10.68
CA GLY A 61 -9.99 -10.93 -11.35
C GLY A 61 -10.90 -11.81 -10.49
N GLU A 62 -10.36 -12.85 -9.86
CA GLU A 62 -11.08 -13.75 -8.96
C GLU A 62 -11.67 -13.03 -7.74
N TRP A 63 -10.96 -12.03 -7.22
CA TRP A 63 -11.41 -11.21 -6.08
C TRP A 63 -12.34 -10.07 -6.48
N GLY A 64 -12.62 -9.89 -7.78
CA GLY A 64 -13.53 -8.87 -8.29
C GLY A 64 -12.92 -7.47 -8.43
N LEU A 65 -11.59 -7.35 -8.49
CA LEU A 65 -10.86 -6.11 -8.74
C LEU A 65 -10.81 -5.87 -10.26
N THR A 66 -11.95 -5.53 -10.84
CA THR A 66 -12.16 -5.48 -12.30
C THR A 66 -11.53 -4.28 -13.00
N GLN A 67 -11.06 -3.28 -12.26
CA GLN A 67 -10.38 -2.09 -12.77
C GLN A 67 -8.90 -2.05 -12.41
N THR A 68 -8.39 -3.10 -11.78
CA THR A 68 -6.97 -3.22 -11.45
C THR A 68 -6.24 -3.96 -12.55
N ASP A 69 -5.30 -3.26 -13.17
CA ASP A 69 -4.49 -3.72 -14.29
C ASP A 69 -3.02 -3.59 -13.91
N MET A 70 -2.38 -4.73 -13.66
CA MET A 70 -0.98 -4.81 -13.25
C MET A 70 -0.02 -4.40 -14.37
N VAL A 71 -0.40 -4.57 -15.64
CA VAL A 71 0.45 -4.24 -16.79
C VAL A 71 0.48 -2.73 -16.98
N ASN A 72 -0.67 -2.08 -16.87
CA ASN A 72 -0.81 -0.64 -17.08
C ASN A 72 -0.71 0.17 -15.78
N ASN A 73 -0.48 -0.49 -14.64
CA ASN A 73 -0.44 0.10 -13.30
C ASN A 73 -1.66 0.99 -13.00
N LYS A 74 -2.86 0.45 -13.30
CA LYS A 74 -4.14 1.13 -13.04
C LYS A 74 -4.90 0.41 -11.96
N THR A 75 -5.72 1.16 -11.22
CA THR A 75 -6.68 0.61 -10.27
C THR A 75 -7.84 1.59 -10.06
N SER A 76 -8.78 1.22 -9.20
CA SER A 76 -9.84 2.10 -8.75
C SER A 76 -9.91 2.12 -7.23
N ASN A 77 -10.40 3.22 -6.67
CA ASN A 77 -10.65 3.31 -5.22
C ASN A 77 -11.59 2.19 -4.73
N ARG A 78 -12.53 1.75 -5.57
CA ARG A 78 -13.45 0.64 -5.26
C ARG A 78 -12.74 -0.71 -5.23
N ASP A 79 -11.80 -0.95 -6.13
CA ASP A 79 -11.02 -2.20 -6.16
C ASP A 79 -10.14 -2.31 -4.92
N ILE A 80 -9.47 -1.21 -4.57
CA ILE A 80 -8.63 -1.14 -3.38
C ILE A 80 -9.46 -1.30 -2.10
N SER A 81 -10.70 -0.77 -2.05
CA SER A 81 -11.58 -1.03 -0.92
C SER A 81 -11.92 -2.51 -0.74
N ILE A 82 -12.17 -3.23 -1.84
CA ILE A 82 -12.44 -4.68 -1.82
C ILE A 82 -11.20 -5.43 -1.33
N LEU A 83 -10.01 -5.08 -1.85
CA LEU A 83 -8.76 -5.72 -1.44
C LEU A 83 -8.50 -5.56 0.06
N PHE A 84 -8.56 -4.33 0.56
CA PHE A 84 -8.33 -4.07 1.97
C PHE A 84 -9.39 -4.71 2.86
N GLU A 85 -10.66 -4.73 2.44
CA GLU A 85 -11.72 -5.42 3.19
C GLU A 85 -11.41 -6.92 3.33
N LYS A 86 -10.94 -7.56 2.25
CA LYS A 86 -10.52 -8.97 2.27
C LYS A 86 -9.32 -9.23 3.17
N ILE A 87 -8.29 -8.35 3.12
CA ILE A 87 -7.12 -8.41 4.01
C ILE A 87 -7.58 -8.32 5.46
N TYR A 88 -8.34 -7.26 5.79
CA TYR A 88 -8.75 -6.95 7.16
C TYR A 88 -9.64 -8.04 7.76
N LYS A 89 -10.52 -8.66 6.96
CA LYS A 89 -11.38 -9.77 7.40
C LYS A 89 -10.68 -11.13 7.46
N GLY A 90 -9.41 -11.22 7.04
CA GLY A 90 -8.68 -12.49 7.01
C GLY A 90 -9.19 -13.47 5.94
N GLU A 91 -9.75 -12.96 4.84
CA GLU A 91 -10.32 -13.79 3.77
C GLU A 91 -9.29 -14.31 2.76
N ILE A 92 -8.04 -13.81 2.82
CA ILE A 92 -6.98 -14.11 1.85
C ILE A 92 -6.06 -15.23 2.33
N THR A 93 -5.83 -15.34 3.63
CA THR A 93 -4.84 -16.25 4.22
C THR A 93 -5.18 -16.57 5.68
N ASN A 94 -4.34 -17.33 6.36
CA ASN A 94 -4.52 -17.66 7.77
C ASN A 94 -4.34 -16.44 8.69
N GLU A 95 -4.86 -16.52 9.92
CA GLU A 95 -4.86 -15.43 10.90
C GLU A 95 -3.46 -14.86 11.17
N ALA A 96 -2.44 -15.70 11.38
CA ALA A 96 -1.08 -15.24 11.66
C ALA A 96 -0.49 -14.44 10.48
N SER A 97 -0.70 -14.92 9.26
CA SER A 97 -0.27 -14.21 8.05
C SER A 97 -1.08 -12.94 7.79
N THR A 98 -2.38 -12.91 8.11
CA THR A 98 -3.20 -11.69 8.03
C THR A 98 -2.70 -10.63 8.99
N GLN A 99 -2.41 -10.98 10.25
CA GLN A 99 -1.87 -10.03 11.23
C GLN A 99 -0.50 -9.51 10.80
N GLU A 100 0.34 -10.35 10.19
CA GLU A 100 1.64 -9.94 9.66
C GLU A 100 1.51 -8.97 8.48
N ILE A 101 0.59 -9.24 7.54
CA ILE A 101 0.32 -8.34 6.41
C ILE A 101 -0.19 -6.99 6.93
N LEU A 102 -1.16 -6.99 7.85
CA LEU A 102 -1.68 -5.77 8.46
C LEU A 102 -0.57 -4.99 9.17
N ALA A 103 0.35 -5.67 9.86
CA ALA A 103 1.49 -5.02 10.49
C ALA A 103 2.40 -4.29 9.49
N PHE A 104 2.55 -4.80 8.26
CA PHE A 104 3.33 -4.11 7.22
C PHE A 104 2.63 -2.87 6.64
N PHE A 105 1.30 -2.83 6.69
CA PHE A 105 0.50 -1.67 6.25
C PHE A 105 0.40 -0.57 7.31
N LYS A 106 1.01 -0.74 8.48
CA LYS A 106 0.91 0.19 9.61
C LYS A 106 2.31 0.69 9.98
N ASP A 107 2.40 1.95 10.42
CA ASP A 107 3.66 2.56 10.86
C ASP A 107 4.74 2.47 9.76
N THR A 108 4.32 2.80 8.54
CA THR A 108 5.13 2.80 7.32
C THR A 108 6.11 3.98 7.30
N ASP A 109 6.94 4.08 6.26
CA ASP A 109 7.80 5.26 6.08
C ASP A 109 7.01 6.52 5.67
N PHE A 110 5.69 6.41 5.42
CA PHE A 110 4.87 7.47 4.82
C PHE A 110 3.57 7.75 5.61
N GLU A 111 3.71 8.33 6.81
CA GLU A 111 2.58 8.62 7.73
C GLU A 111 2.04 10.06 7.62
N ASP A 112 2.34 10.77 6.51
CA ASP A 112 2.06 12.20 6.28
C ASP A 112 0.68 12.49 5.66
N ARG A 113 -0.07 11.46 5.27
CA ARG A 113 -1.40 11.55 4.63
C ARG A 113 -2.52 11.10 5.58
N LEU A 114 -3.20 9.97 5.32
CA LEU A 114 -4.32 9.51 6.13
C LEU A 114 -4.04 9.48 7.65
N PRO A 115 -2.84 9.07 8.12
CA PRO A 115 -2.55 8.98 9.55
C PRO A 115 -2.24 10.32 10.22
N ALA A 116 -1.81 11.34 9.47
CA ALA A 116 -1.07 12.49 10.02
C ALA A 116 -1.82 13.29 11.09
N LEU A 117 -3.14 13.44 10.93
CA LEU A 117 -3.99 14.23 11.84
C LEU A 117 -4.88 13.38 12.76
N LEU A 118 -4.74 12.05 12.71
CA LEU A 118 -5.49 11.14 13.57
C LEU A 118 -4.80 10.98 14.94
N PRO A 119 -5.56 10.73 16.03
CA PRO A 119 -4.97 10.45 17.33
C PRO A 119 -4.04 9.23 17.27
N LYS A 120 -2.92 9.26 18.00
CA LYS A 120 -1.93 8.16 18.02
C LYS A 120 -2.47 6.81 18.55
N THR A 121 -3.65 6.81 19.17
CA THR A 121 -4.35 5.59 19.58
C THR A 121 -5.12 4.91 18.44
N VAL A 122 -5.29 5.59 17.30
CA VAL A 122 -5.97 5.07 16.11
C VAL A 122 -4.95 4.33 15.26
N SER A 123 -5.28 3.12 14.83
CA SER A 123 -4.47 2.38 13.87
C SER A 123 -4.94 2.68 12.45
N VAL A 124 -4.00 2.95 11.57
CA VAL A 124 -4.23 3.14 10.14
C VAL A 124 -3.42 2.09 9.40
N TYR A 125 -4.10 1.23 8.66
CA TYR A 125 -3.51 0.20 7.80
C TYR A 125 -3.65 0.69 6.37
N HIS A 126 -2.61 1.27 5.78
CA HIS A 126 -2.72 1.99 4.53
C HIS A 126 -1.51 1.84 3.62
N LYS A 127 -1.68 2.24 2.36
CA LYS A 127 -0.61 2.33 1.39
C LYS A 127 -0.76 3.58 0.54
N ILE A 128 0.32 4.34 0.46
CA ILE A 128 0.41 5.53 -0.38
C ILE A 128 0.73 5.16 -1.84
N GLY A 129 0.42 6.06 -2.76
CA GLY A 129 0.84 6.01 -4.16
C GLY A 129 1.19 7.40 -4.66
N ASN A 130 2.43 7.59 -5.12
CA ASN A 130 2.90 8.88 -5.60
C ASN A 130 3.37 8.75 -7.05
N GLU A 131 2.94 9.70 -7.87
CA GLU A 131 3.45 9.95 -9.22
C GLU A 131 3.40 11.47 -9.45
N ILE A 132 4.00 11.94 -10.54
CA ILE A 132 3.88 13.31 -11.00
C ILE A 132 2.39 13.68 -11.09
N ALA A 133 2.01 14.72 -10.37
CA ALA A 133 0.63 15.20 -10.27
C ALA A 133 -0.38 14.19 -9.69
N ILE A 134 0.09 13.16 -8.96
CA ILE A 134 -0.74 12.13 -8.33
C ILE A 134 -0.26 11.88 -6.90
N MET A 135 -1.14 12.09 -5.92
CA MET A 135 -0.95 11.73 -4.52
C MET A 135 -2.13 10.90 -4.03
N HIS A 136 -1.88 9.64 -3.73
CA HIS A 136 -2.90 8.70 -3.27
C HIS A 136 -2.58 8.24 -1.85
N ASP A 137 -3.64 7.92 -1.12
CA ASP A 137 -3.53 7.12 0.08
C ASP A 137 -4.84 6.38 0.33
N ALA A 138 -4.75 5.08 0.66
CA ALA A 138 -5.91 4.23 0.87
C ALA A 138 -5.64 3.17 1.91
N GLY A 139 -6.65 2.89 2.74
CA GLY A 139 -6.50 1.95 3.83
C GLY A 139 -7.71 1.83 4.74
N PHE A 140 -7.53 1.09 5.83
CA PHE A 140 -8.49 0.98 6.92
C PHE A 140 -8.04 1.78 8.14
N VAL A 141 -8.98 2.50 8.73
CA VAL A 141 -8.80 3.23 10.00
C VAL A 141 -9.62 2.52 11.07
N THR A 142 -9.03 2.28 12.24
CA THR A 142 -9.73 1.69 13.38
C THR A 142 -9.24 2.21 14.73
N ASP A 143 -10.18 2.47 15.63
CA ASP A 143 -9.91 2.77 17.05
C ASP A 143 -10.37 1.65 18.00
N GLY A 144 -10.71 0.48 17.44
CA GLY A 144 -11.27 -0.67 18.15
C GLY A 144 -12.79 -0.61 18.37
N LYS A 145 -13.43 0.55 18.18
CA LYS A 145 -14.90 0.69 18.22
C LYS A 145 -15.48 0.96 16.83
N THR A 146 -14.86 1.90 16.13
CA THR A 146 -15.23 2.27 14.76
C THR A 146 -14.12 1.78 13.83
N THR A 147 -14.51 1.10 12.75
CA THR A 147 -13.60 0.60 11.72
C THR A 147 -14.18 0.92 10.35
N TYR A 148 -13.39 1.54 9.47
CA TYR A 148 -13.85 1.92 8.14
C TYR A 148 -12.71 1.97 7.13
N TYR A 149 -13.05 1.74 5.87
CA TYR A 149 -12.18 2.02 4.73
C TYR A 149 -12.23 3.51 4.37
N ILE A 150 -11.10 4.07 4.00
CA ILE A 150 -11.00 5.37 3.34
C ILE A 150 -9.90 5.30 2.27
N GLY A 151 -10.21 5.80 1.08
CA GLY A 151 -9.25 5.99 0.01
C GLY A 151 -9.43 7.36 -0.61
N VAL A 152 -8.33 8.10 -0.75
CA VAL A 152 -8.30 9.39 -1.43
C VAL A 152 -7.38 9.25 -2.64
N PHE A 153 -7.98 9.38 -3.83
CA PHE A 153 -7.29 9.29 -5.11
C PHE A 153 -7.37 10.66 -5.79
N THR A 154 -6.24 11.15 -6.27
CA THR A 154 -6.11 12.47 -6.91
C THR A 154 -5.52 12.32 -8.30
N ASN A 155 -5.92 13.17 -9.22
CA ASN A 155 -5.24 13.29 -10.51
C ASN A 155 -5.07 14.77 -10.84
N ASP A 156 -4.13 15.08 -11.72
CA ASP A 156 -3.90 16.43 -12.25
C ASP A 156 -3.70 17.50 -11.16
N ILE A 157 -3.08 17.14 -10.02
CA ILE A 157 -2.80 18.10 -8.95
C ILE A 157 -1.64 19.02 -9.35
N THR A 158 -1.68 20.27 -8.89
CA THR A 158 -0.64 21.26 -9.17
C THR A 158 0.26 21.55 -7.97
N ASP A 159 -0.15 21.14 -6.77
CA ASP A 159 0.58 21.34 -5.51
C ASP A 159 0.53 20.05 -4.68
N GLU A 160 1.65 19.33 -4.65
CA GLU A 160 1.77 18.04 -3.98
C GLU A 160 1.73 18.18 -2.46
N GLU A 161 2.42 19.18 -1.90
CA GLU A 161 2.47 19.40 -0.44
C GLU A 161 1.10 19.77 0.11
N GLU A 162 0.39 20.65 -0.60
CA GLU A 162 -0.97 21.03 -0.21
C GLU A 162 -1.94 19.85 -0.35
N THR A 163 -1.80 19.05 -1.40
CA THR A 163 -2.61 17.85 -1.59
C THR A 163 -2.44 16.85 -0.45
N ILE A 164 -1.21 16.63 0.03
CA ILE A 164 -0.92 15.75 1.17
C ILE A 164 -1.66 16.24 2.43
N LYS A 165 -1.63 17.55 2.71
CA LYS A 165 -2.37 18.14 3.85
C LYS A 165 -3.87 17.95 3.72
N ILE A 166 -4.42 18.18 2.52
CA ILE A 166 -5.84 17.98 2.24
C ILE A 166 -6.25 16.52 2.48
N ILE A 167 -5.44 15.54 2.07
CA ILE A 167 -5.72 14.11 2.33
C ILE A 167 -5.80 13.85 3.84
N ALA A 168 -4.87 14.41 4.62
CA ALA A 168 -4.87 14.28 6.08
C ALA A 168 -6.11 14.94 6.72
N GLU A 169 -6.50 16.13 6.24
CA GLU A 169 -7.70 16.84 6.70
C GLU A 169 -8.99 16.07 6.38
N ILE A 170 -9.10 15.49 5.19
CA ILE A 170 -10.23 14.62 4.79
C ILE A 170 -10.30 13.41 5.74
N SER A 171 -9.18 12.73 6.00
CA SER A 171 -9.11 11.59 6.91
C SER A 171 -9.62 11.94 8.31
N LYS A 172 -9.14 13.08 8.84
CA LYS A 172 -9.56 13.59 10.15
C LYS A 172 -11.05 13.92 10.17
N LEU A 173 -11.56 14.59 9.14
CA LEU A 173 -12.97 14.98 9.05
C LEU A 173 -13.89 13.75 9.06
N VAL A 174 -13.54 12.71 8.29
CA VAL A 174 -14.29 11.45 8.25
C VAL A 174 -14.24 10.76 9.61
N TYR A 175 -13.06 10.67 10.24
CA TYR A 175 -12.92 10.08 11.57
C TYR A 175 -13.78 10.79 12.63
N ASP A 176 -13.70 12.12 12.68
CA ASP A 176 -14.45 12.94 13.62
C ASP A 176 -15.97 12.80 13.39
N TYR A 177 -16.42 12.67 12.14
CA TYR A 177 -17.83 12.47 11.81
C TYR A 177 -18.35 11.12 12.28
N LEU A 178 -17.61 10.03 12.04
CA LEU A 178 -18.00 8.67 12.41
C LEU A 178 -17.93 8.39 13.92
N ARG A 179 -17.30 9.29 14.68
CA ARG A 179 -17.17 9.20 16.14
C ARG A 179 -18.15 10.05 16.94
N ARG A 180 -18.97 10.85 16.27
CA ARG A 180 -20.09 11.57 16.90
C ARG A 180 -21.20 10.61 17.28
#